data_AF-A0A6C2YRT8-F1
#
_entry.id   AF-A0A6C2YRT8-F1
#
_cell.length_a   1.000
_cell.length_b   1.000
_cell.length_c   1.000
_cell.angle_alpha   90.00
_cell.angle_beta   90.00
_cell.angle_gamma   90.00
#
_symmetry.space_group_name_H-M   'P 1'
#
loop_
_entity.id
_entity.type
_entity.pdbx_description
1 polymer ?
#
loop_
_entity_poly.entity_id
_entity_poly.type
_entity_poly.pdbx_seq_one_letter_code
_entity_poly.pdbx_strand_id
1 'polypeptide(L)'
;MLVLSRRPNQRLVLPIINTSIQIVAIKPGVVRIGIDAPPDVAVFREEVLQQPAIAQRIATEIAAQRAELAMDRELRHDLRNRLNATTVGLALLRKQIEIGQYDSTRDTLDRLEFELRAMRDSLDQRPTPVPSQAAHTKPTRALIVEDDSNERELLAGFLRLAGFDVLTARDGQDALECLKRVGQPDVVLIDMILPRYDGPSTIRAIRQHPDWNRVKICAMTGHDRERFQPSLAMTPIDRWYRKPLDPQSLLQDLNLVLAG
;
A
#
# COMPACT_ATOMS: atom_id res chain seq x y z
N MET A 1 -12.73 -31.26 3.09
CA MET A 1 -12.18 -31.97 4.26
C MET A 1 -11.37 -33.14 3.75
N LEU A 2 -10.05 -33.14 3.97
CA LEU A 2 -9.22 -34.30 3.64
C LEU A 2 -9.36 -35.31 4.79
N VAL A 3 -9.63 -36.58 4.49
CA VAL A 3 -9.94 -37.60 5.49
C VAL A 3 -8.91 -38.71 5.43
N LEU A 4 -8.32 -39.07 6.57
CA LEU A 4 -7.49 -40.26 6.69
C LEU A 4 -8.39 -41.51 6.71
N SER A 5 -8.08 -42.49 5.86
CA SER A 5 -8.73 -43.79 5.94
C SER A 5 -8.29 -44.51 7.23
N ARG A 6 -9.10 -45.41 7.79
CA ARG A 6 -8.77 -46.19 9.02
C ARG A 6 -7.67 -47.24 8.77
N ARG A 7 -6.58 -46.87 8.10
CA ARG A 7 -5.41 -47.71 7.87
C ARG A 7 -4.29 -47.26 8.83
N PRO A 8 -3.60 -48.19 9.50
CA PRO A 8 -2.47 -47.83 10.36
C PRO A 8 -1.34 -47.16 9.55
N ASN A 9 -0.57 -46.29 10.22
CA ASN A 9 0.59 -45.58 9.66
C ASN A 9 0.30 -44.58 8.53
N GLN A 10 -0.96 -44.20 8.28
CA GLN A 10 -1.24 -43.08 7.38
C GLN A 10 -0.86 -41.75 8.01
N ARG A 11 -0.26 -40.87 7.20
CA ARG A 11 0.28 -39.57 7.59
C ARG A 11 -0.25 -38.45 6.70
N LEU A 12 -0.67 -37.34 7.31
CA LEU A 12 -0.92 -36.06 6.68
C LEU A 12 0.26 -35.14 6.98
N VAL A 13 0.71 -34.39 5.99
CA VAL A 13 1.78 -33.40 6.14
C VAL A 13 1.20 -32.04 5.80
N LEU A 14 1.49 -31.04 6.64
CA LEU A 14 1.16 -29.64 6.46
C LEU A 14 2.48 -28.88 6.25
N PRO A 15 3.01 -28.82 5.00
CA PRO A 15 4.39 -28.39 4.74
C PRO A 15 4.63 -26.93 5.14
N ILE A 16 3.61 -26.08 5.00
CA ILE A 16 3.68 -24.65 5.30
C ILE A 16 3.98 -24.39 6.78
N ILE A 17 3.50 -25.25 7.68
CA ILE A 17 3.66 -25.14 9.13
C ILE A 17 4.51 -26.28 9.73
N ASN A 18 5.24 -27.00 8.86
CA ASN A 18 6.12 -28.12 9.22
C ASN A 18 5.50 -29.15 10.20
N THR A 19 4.18 -29.35 10.14
CA THR A 19 3.44 -30.22 11.07
C THR A 19 2.96 -31.46 10.35
N SER A 20 2.88 -32.60 11.04
CA SER A 20 2.28 -33.81 10.49
C SER A 20 1.38 -34.53 11.48
N ILE A 21 0.36 -35.21 10.94
CA ILE A 21 -0.65 -35.92 11.70
C ILE A 21 -0.63 -37.38 11.25
N GLN A 22 -0.53 -38.33 12.18
CA GLN A 22 -0.44 -39.76 11.84
C GLN A 22 -1.36 -40.63 12.68
N ILE A 23 -1.85 -41.72 12.10
CA ILE A 23 -2.57 -42.77 12.84
C ILE A 23 -1.54 -43.67 13.54
N VAL A 24 -1.47 -43.56 14.86
CA VAL A 24 -0.53 -44.32 15.71
C VAL A 24 -1.07 -45.70 16.03
N ALA A 25 -2.37 -45.83 16.30
CA ALA A 25 -3.00 -47.11 16.58
C ALA A 25 -4.50 -47.10 16.29
N ILE A 26 -5.05 -48.26 15.98
CA ILE A 26 -6.48 -48.45 15.75
C ILE A 26 -6.95 -49.58 16.67
N LYS A 27 -7.97 -49.29 17.49
CA LYS A 27 -8.70 -50.24 18.32
C LYS A 27 -10.20 -50.17 17.98
N PRO A 28 -11.02 -51.17 18.36
CA PRO A 28 -12.46 -51.11 18.15
C PRO A 28 -13.05 -49.81 18.75
N GLY A 29 -13.64 -48.96 17.90
CA GLY A 29 -14.25 -47.69 18.30
C GLY A 29 -13.27 -46.54 18.63
N VAL A 30 -11.95 -46.77 18.63
CA VAL A 30 -10.96 -45.74 19.04
C VAL A 30 -9.78 -45.70 18.07
N VAL A 31 -9.50 -44.51 17.53
CA VAL A 31 -8.31 -44.23 16.73
C VAL A 31 -7.38 -43.33 17.54
N ARG A 32 -6.11 -43.73 17.67
CA ARG A 32 -5.07 -42.90 18.28
C ARG A 32 -4.37 -42.11 17.18
N ILE A 33 -4.39 -40.80 17.34
CA ILE A 33 -3.75 -39.86 16.43
C ILE A 33 -2.52 -39.28 17.14
N GLY A 34 -1.38 -39.28 16.45
CA GLY A 34 -0.17 -38.56 16.86
C GLY A 34 -0.05 -37.30 16.02
N ILE A 35 0.29 -36.18 16.66
CA ILE A 35 0.59 -34.92 15.99
C ILE A 35 2.06 -34.64 16.29
N ASP A 36 2.84 -34.49 15.22
CA ASP A 36 4.25 -34.13 15.25
C ASP A 36 4.35 -32.71 14.73
N ALA A 37 4.53 -31.77 15.65
CA ALA A 37 4.57 -30.33 15.40
C ALA A 37 5.88 -29.77 15.96
N PRO A 38 6.51 -28.80 15.28
CA PRO A 38 7.72 -28.17 15.77
C PRO A 38 7.42 -27.30 17.02
N PRO A 39 8.43 -26.91 17.81
CA PRO A 39 8.24 -26.26 19.11
C PRO A 39 7.49 -24.91 19.06
N ASP A 40 7.51 -24.25 17.90
CA ASP A 40 6.85 -22.99 17.59
C ASP A 40 5.37 -23.16 17.18
N VAL A 41 4.92 -24.38 16.91
CA VAL A 41 3.53 -24.70 16.55
C VAL A 41 2.83 -25.32 17.76
N ALA A 42 2.05 -24.50 18.45
CA ALA A 42 1.32 -24.94 19.63
C ALA A 42 0.11 -25.81 19.26
N VAL A 43 0.01 -27.01 19.86
CA VAL A 43 -1.08 -27.97 19.64
C VAL A 43 -1.81 -28.20 20.95
N PHE A 44 -3.09 -27.83 21.00
CA PHE A 44 -3.93 -27.97 22.19
C PHE A 44 -5.12 -28.89 21.92
N ARG A 45 -5.59 -29.56 22.96
CA ARG A 45 -6.91 -30.20 22.94
C ARG A 45 -7.97 -29.16 23.25
N GLU A 46 -9.15 -29.30 22.65
CA GLU A 46 -10.24 -28.33 22.80
C GLU A 46 -10.67 -28.14 24.26
N GLU A 47 -10.69 -29.21 25.06
CA GLU A 47 -11.02 -29.15 26.49
C GLU A 47 -10.03 -28.34 27.33
N VAL A 48 -8.77 -28.24 26.88
CA VAL A 48 -7.73 -27.44 27.55
C VAL A 48 -7.94 -25.95 27.26
N LEU A 49 -8.51 -25.60 26.11
CA LEU A 49 -8.85 -24.23 25.71
C LEU A 49 -10.10 -23.69 26.42
N GLN A 50 -10.92 -24.55 27.04
CA GLN A 50 -12.09 -24.11 27.81
C GLN A 50 -11.73 -23.63 29.22
N GLN A 51 -10.49 -23.85 29.68
CA GLN A 51 -10.02 -23.30 30.95
C GLN A 51 -9.65 -21.82 30.80
N PRO A 52 -10.31 -20.88 31.51
CA PRO A 52 -10.15 -19.45 31.26
C PRO A 52 -8.72 -18.94 31.41
N ALA A 53 -7.96 -19.49 32.38
CA ALA A 53 -6.56 -19.12 32.60
C ALA A 53 -5.63 -19.55 31.46
N ILE A 54 -5.90 -20.70 30.83
CA ILE A 54 -5.11 -21.23 29.72
C ILE A 54 -5.51 -20.54 28.41
N ALA A 55 -6.81 -20.35 28.18
CA ALA A 55 -7.35 -19.62 27.04
C ALA A 55 -6.77 -18.20 26.93
N GLN A 56 -6.72 -17.48 28.06
CA GLN A 56 -6.19 -16.11 28.09
C GLN A 56 -4.68 -16.07 27.80
N ARG A 57 -3.89 -17.01 28.34
CA ARG A 57 -2.45 -17.10 28.05
C ARG A 57 -2.18 -17.39 26.58
N ILE A 58 -2.89 -18.36 26.00
CA ILE A 58 -2.76 -18.73 24.59
C ILE A 58 -3.20 -17.58 23.68
N ALA A 59 -4.31 -16.90 24.00
CA ALA A 59 -4.76 -15.73 23.24
C ALA A 59 -3.70 -14.61 23.26
N THR A 60 -3.06 -14.39 24.40
CA THR A 60 -1.96 -13.41 24.55
C THR A 60 -0.73 -13.81 23.74
N GLU A 61 -0.35 -15.08 23.78
CA GLU A 61 0.82 -15.61 23.09
C GLU A 61 0.63 -15.61 21.56
N ILE A 62 -0.55 -16.00 21.08
CA ILE A 62 -0.94 -15.88 19.66
C ILE A 62 -0.99 -14.42 19.23
N ALA A 63 -1.50 -13.51 20.06
CA ALA A 63 -1.52 -12.08 19.76
C ALA A 63 -0.10 -11.51 19.65
N ALA A 64 0.82 -11.90 20.54
CA ALA A 64 2.22 -11.52 20.50
C ALA A 64 2.92 -12.05 19.23
N GLN A 65 2.72 -13.32 18.89
CA GLN A 65 3.30 -13.94 17.69
C GLN A 65 2.75 -13.30 16.40
N ARG A 66 1.46 -12.96 16.37
CA ARG A 66 0.85 -12.20 15.26
C ARG A 66 1.39 -10.79 15.17
N ALA A 67 1.60 -10.11 16.30
CA ALA A 67 2.20 -8.78 16.33
C ALA A 67 3.65 -8.83 15.82
N GLU A 68 4.43 -9.85 16.19
CA GLU A 68 5.81 -10.05 15.73
C GLU A 68 5.88 -10.34 14.22
N LEU A 69 5.00 -11.20 13.70
CA LEU A 69 4.87 -11.45 12.25
C LEU A 69 4.35 -10.24 11.47
N ALA A 70 3.49 -9.42 12.07
CA ALA A 70 3.01 -8.16 11.49
C ALA A 70 4.13 -7.13 11.45
N MET A 71 4.91 -7.02 12.52
CA MET A 71 6.08 -6.15 12.63
C MET A 71 7.16 -6.54 11.61
N ASP A 72 7.40 -7.83 11.39
CA ASP A 72 8.31 -8.32 10.36
C ASP A 72 7.79 -8.05 8.92
N ARG A 73 6.47 -8.04 8.72
CA ARG A 73 5.88 -7.61 7.44
C ARG A 73 6.00 -6.10 7.24
N GLU A 74 5.78 -5.32 8.28
CA GLU A 74 5.85 -3.86 8.27
C GLU A 74 7.28 -3.39 8.01
N LEU A 75 8.27 -3.98 8.70
CA LEU A 75 9.69 -3.71 8.46
C LEU A 75 10.11 -4.09 7.04
N ARG A 76 9.71 -5.28 6.54
CA ARG A 76 10.00 -5.67 5.15
C ARG A 76 9.35 -4.76 4.13
N HIS A 77 8.14 -4.29 4.41
CA HIS A 77 7.43 -3.33 3.57
C HIS A 77 8.15 -1.98 3.56
N ASP A 78 8.53 -1.45 4.72
CA ASP A 78 9.29 -0.20 4.86
C ASP A 78 10.63 -0.27 4.12
N LEU A 79 11.42 -1.32 4.36
CA LEU A 79 12.69 -1.56 3.66
C LEU A 79 12.53 -1.62 2.15
N ARG A 80 11.52 -2.34 1.67
CA ARG A 80 11.23 -2.44 0.24
C ARG A 80 10.88 -1.08 -0.36
N ASN A 81 10.08 -0.27 0.35
CA ASN A 81 9.70 1.07 -0.11
C ASN A 81 10.91 1.99 -0.18
N ARG A 82 11.75 2.00 0.85
CA ARG A 82 12.95 2.84 0.88
C ARG A 82 13.97 2.43 -0.19
N LEU A 83 14.20 1.14 -0.41
CA LEU A 83 15.07 0.65 -1.49
C LEU A 83 14.58 1.08 -2.88
N ASN A 84 13.27 1.01 -3.11
CA ASN A 84 12.66 1.47 -4.36
C ASN A 84 12.78 3.00 -4.51
N ALA A 85 12.60 3.77 -3.44
CA ALA A 85 12.80 5.22 -3.43
C ALA A 85 14.25 5.59 -3.81
N THR A 86 15.23 4.90 -3.23
CA THR A 86 16.65 5.06 -3.58
C THR A 86 16.90 4.74 -5.05
N THR A 87 16.27 3.69 -5.58
CA THR A 87 16.42 3.29 -7.00
C THR A 87 15.92 4.39 -7.94
N VAL A 88 14.76 4.97 -7.67
CA VAL A 88 14.19 6.08 -8.46
C VAL A 88 15.03 7.35 -8.31
N GLY A 89 15.43 7.69 -7.08
CA GLY A 89 16.29 8.86 -6.83
C GLY A 89 17.64 8.76 -7.53
N LEU A 90 18.25 7.57 -7.60
CA LEU A 90 19.47 7.33 -8.37
C LEU A 90 19.26 7.52 -9.88
N ALA A 91 18.12 7.08 -10.42
CA ALA A 91 17.78 7.29 -11.83
C ALA A 91 17.57 8.78 -12.14
N LEU A 92 16.92 9.52 -11.24
CA LEU A 92 16.73 10.97 -11.35
C LEU A 92 18.06 11.71 -11.27
N LEU A 93 18.92 11.35 -10.32
CA LEU A 93 20.27 11.90 -10.15
C LEU A 93 21.07 11.73 -11.44
N ARG A 94 21.05 10.53 -12.04
CA ARG A 94 21.72 10.27 -13.33
C ARG A 94 21.17 11.18 -14.43
N LYS A 95 19.84 11.33 -14.51
CA LYS A 95 19.21 12.16 -15.53
C LYS A 95 19.54 13.65 -15.37
N GLN A 96 19.57 14.16 -14.14
CA GLN A 96 19.90 15.55 -13.84
C GLN A 96 21.35 15.88 -14.19
N ILE A 97 22.28 14.95 -13.94
CA ILE A 97 23.68 15.07 -14.35
C ILE A 97 23.80 15.13 -15.88
N GLU A 98 23.09 14.26 -16.60
CA GLU A 98 23.09 14.24 -18.08
C GLU A 98 22.64 15.56 -18.71
N ILE A 99 21.66 16.25 -18.09
CA ILE A 99 21.09 17.50 -18.59
C ILE A 99 21.72 18.76 -17.94
N GLY A 100 22.76 18.59 -17.11
CA GLY A 100 23.50 19.70 -16.49
C GLY A 100 22.75 20.44 -15.37
N GLN A 101 21.72 19.85 -14.77
CA GLN A 101 20.95 20.42 -13.66
C GLN A 101 21.62 20.15 -12.30
N TYR A 102 22.76 20.79 -12.05
CA TYR A 102 23.58 20.52 -10.88
C TYR A 102 22.95 20.97 -9.55
N ASP A 103 22.15 22.04 -9.55
CA ASP A 103 21.46 22.50 -8.34
C ASP A 103 20.44 21.45 -7.86
N SER A 104 19.62 20.93 -8.77
CA SER A 104 18.66 19.85 -8.47
C SER A 104 19.32 18.49 -8.18
N THR A 105 20.55 18.29 -8.67
CA THR A 105 21.36 17.09 -8.38
C THR A 105 21.73 17.04 -6.90
N ARG A 106 22.14 18.18 -6.32
CA ARG A 106 22.52 18.25 -4.90
C ARG A 106 21.32 17.89 -4.00
N ASP A 107 20.16 18.46 -4.26
CA ASP A 107 18.95 18.18 -3.48
C ASP A 107 18.53 16.70 -3.57
N THR A 108 18.69 16.09 -4.76
CA THR A 108 18.38 14.68 -4.97
C THR A 108 19.37 13.78 -4.22
N LEU A 109 20.64 14.16 -4.16
CA LEU A 109 21.68 13.44 -3.42
C LEU A 109 21.44 13.49 -1.91
N ASP A 110 21.10 14.67 -1.36
CA ASP A 110 20.81 14.86 0.07
C ASP A 110 19.60 14.00 0.50
N ARG A 111 18.56 13.91 -0.35
CA ARG A 111 17.42 13.02 -0.11
C ARG A 111 17.80 11.53 -0.14
N LEU A 112 18.63 11.11 -1.09
CA LEU A 112 19.13 9.73 -1.14
C LEU A 112 19.92 9.37 0.12
N GLU A 113 20.74 10.29 0.60
CA GLU A 113 21.51 10.09 1.83
C GLU A 113 20.59 9.96 3.06
N PHE A 114 19.55 10.79 3.15
CA PHE A 114 18.55 10.69 4.21
C PHE A 114 17.84 9.33 4.21
N GLU A 115 17.37 8.85 3.05
CA GLU A 115 16.68 7.56 2.95
C GLU A 115 17.59 6.38 3.31
N LEU A 116 18.87 6.42 2.89
CA LEU A 116 19.86 5.41 3.25
C LEU A 116 20.17 5.39 4.75
N ARG A 117 20.24 6.56 5.40
CA ARG A 117 20.40 6.66 6.85
C ARG A 117 19.18 6.10 7.58
N ALA A 118 17.98 6.45 7.14
CA ALA A 118 16.75 5.96 7.77
C ALA A 118 16.53 4.45 7.56
N MET A 119 16.93 3.88 6.41
CA MET A 119 16.98 2.43 6.22
C MET A 119 17.92 1.76 7.22
N ARG A 120 19.12 2.30 7.39
CA ARG A 120 20.10 1.79 8.36
C ARG A 120 19.54 1.85 9.78
N ASP A 121 18.94 2.98 10.16
CA ASP A 121 18.34 3.13 11.48
C ASP A 121 17.19 2.13 11.72
N SER A 122 16.42 1.81 10.68
CA SER A 122 15.32 0.82 10.74
C SER A 122 15.83 -0.62 10.83
N LEU A 123 17.01 -0.91 10.29
CA LEU A 123 17.70 -2.21 10.43
C LEU A 123 18.39 -2.35 11.79
N ASP A 124 18.90 -1.25 12.35
CA ASP A 124 19.65 -1.22 13.60
C ASP A 124 18.72 -1.16 14.85
N GLN A 125 17.49 -0.67 14.71
CA GLN A 125 16.51 -0.64 15.80
C GLN A 125 15.76 -1.98 15.93
N ARG A 126 15.87 -2.65 17.10
CA ARG A 126 14.78 -3.51 17.58
C ARG A 126 13.58 -2.60 17.88
N PRO A 127 12.41 -2.76 17.24
CA PRO A 127 11.32 -1.84 17.46
C PRO A 127 10.84 -1.95 18.91
N THR A 128 10.90 -0.84 19.65
CA THR A 128 9.99 -0.65 20.78
C THR A 128 8.58 -0.45 20.23
N PRO A 129 7.56 -1.07 20.83
CA PRO A 129 6.22 -1.08 20.26
C PRO A 129 5.62 0.32 20.36
N VAL A 130 5.50 0.99 19.22
CA VAL A 130 4.55 2.11 19.07
C VAL A 130 3.18 1.47 18.76
N PRO A 131 2.11 1.82 19.50
CA PRO A 131 0.80 1.25 19.25
C PRO A 131 0.15 1.86 18.01
N SER A 132 -0.72 1.04 17.39
CA SER A 132 -1.81 1.39 16.46
C SER A 132 -1.41 1.38 14.97
N GLN A 133 -2.07 0.65 14.06
CA GLN A 133 -3.50 0.34 14.01
C GLN A 133 -3.76 -0.82 13.05
N ALA A 134 -4.54 -1.80 13.47
CA ALA A 134 -5.07 -2.83 12.59
C ALA A 134 -6.10 -2.21 11.63
N ALA A 135 -5.87 -2.33 10.32
CA ALA A 135 -6.94 -2.36 9.34
C ALA A 135 -6.49 -3.16 8.11
N HIS A 136 -7.08 -4.33 7.91
CA HIS A 136 -7.11 -4.94 6.58
C HIS A 136 -7.95 -4.04 5.68
N THR A 137 -7.33 -3.31 4.74
CA THR A 137 -8.06 -2.56 3.72
C THR A 137 -7.41 -2.78 2.35
N LYS A 138 -8.27 -2.89 1.33
CA LYS A 138 -7.88 -2.90 -0.08
C LYS A 138 -7.02 -1.65 -0.35
N PRO A 139 -5.92 -1.74 -1.13
CA PRO A 139 -5.05 -0.59 -1.37
C PRO A 139 -5.86 0.56 -1.98
N THR A 140 -5.69 1.77 -1.42
CA THR A 140 -6.31 3.00 -1.91
C THR A 140 -5.90 3.24 -3.35
N ARG A 141 -6.86 3.43 -4.25
CA ARG A 141 -6.61 3.58 -5.67
C ARG A 141 -6.56 5.06 -6.06
N ALA A 142 -5.44 5.47 -6.67
CA ALA A 142 -5.26 6.81 -7.21
C ALA A 142 -5.17 6.78 -8.75
N LEU A 143 -5.71 7.79 -9.41
CA LEU A 143 -5.48 8.05 -10.84
C LEU A 143 -4.71 9.37 -10.98
N ILE A 144 -3.56 9.32 -11.64
CA ILE A 144 -2.76 10.51 -11.98
C ILE A 144 -2.99 10.85 -13.44
N VAL A 145 -3.34 12.11 -13.71
CA VAL A 145 -3.53 12.67 -15.06
C VAL A 145 -2.52 13.80 -15.26
N GLU A 146 -1.53 13.53 -16.10
CA GLU A 146 -0.35 14.37 -16.31
C GLU A 146 0.19 14.08 -17.71
N ASP A 147 0.58 15.08 -18.50
CA ASP A 147 1.02 14.83 -19.88
C ASP A 147 2.51 14.53 -19.98
N ASP A 148 3.34 15.19 -19.16
CA ASP A 148 4.75 14.88 -19.07
C ASP A 148 4.96 13.47 -18.48
N SER A 149 5.58 12.58 -19.26
CA SER A 149 5.77 11.19 -18.86
C SER A 149 6.67 11.03 -17.64
N ASN A 150 7.62 11.95 -17.44
CA ASN A 150 8.56 11.87 -16.32
C ASN A 150 7.88 12.34 -15.03
N GLU A 151 7.17 13.47 -15.06
CA GLU A 151 6.39 13.96 -13.92
C GLU A 151 5.31 12.94 -13.53
N ARG A 152 4.61 12.36 -14.52
CA ARG A 152 3.58 11.33 -14.30
C ARG A 152 4.14 10.10 -13.62
N GLU A 153 5.22 9.51 -14.14
CA GLU A 153 5.80 8.30 -13.55
C GLU A 153 6.51 8.57 -12.22
N LEU A 154 7.09 9.76 -12.02
CA LEU A 154 7.69 10.14 -10.75
C LEU A 154 6.62 10.22 -9.66
N LEU A 155 5.52 10.93 -9.93
CA LEU A 155 4.39 11.05 -9.00
C LEU A 155 3.72 9.70 -8.76
N ALA A 156 3.57 8.88 -9.81
CA ALA A 156 3.02 7.54 -9.69
C ALA A 156 3.90 6.62 -8.86
N GLY A 157 5.22 6.66 -9.08
CA GLY A 157 6.20 5.95 -8.27
C GLY A 157 6.06 6.36 -6.81
N PHE A 158 6.02 7.65 -6.53
CA PHE A 158 5.88 8.17 -5.18
C PHE A 158 4.60 7.73 -4.46
N LEU A 159 3.43 7.78 -5.11
CA LEU A 159 2.19 7.30 -4.49
C LEU A 159 2.17 5.76 -4.35
N ARG A 160 2.72 5.01 -5.31
CA ARG A 160 2.88 3.54 -5.18
C ARG A 160 3.75 3.19 -3.98
N LEU A 161 4.80 3.97 -3.71
CA LEU A 161 5.65 3.81 -2.51
C LEU A 161 4.89 4.05 -1.21
N ALA A 162 3.85 4.88 -1.23
CA ALA A 162 2.97 5.13 -0.09
C ALA A 162 1.83 4.11 0.05
N GLY A 163 1.83 3.03 -0.75
CA GLY A 163 0.84 1.95 -0.67
C GLY A 163 -0.41 2.14 -1.54
N PHE A 164 -0.42 3.13 -2.45
CA PHE A 164 -1.52 3.33 -3.37
C PHE A 164 -1.47 2.36 -4.56
N ASP A 165 -2.63 1.91 -5.03
CA ASP A 165 -2.81 1.30 -6.34
C ASP A 165 -2.96 2.43 -7.39
N VAL A 166 -1.88 2.73 -8.12
CA VAL A 166 -1.83 3.93 -8.98
C VAL A 166 -2.02 3.60 -10.44
N LEU A 167 -3.09 4.15 -10.99
CA LEU A 167 -3.39 4.26 -12.41
C LEU A 167 -2.80 5.57 -12.97
N THR A 168 -2.38 5.55 -14.23
CA THR A 168 -1.85 6.73 -14.92
C THR A 168 -2.62 6.99 -16.20
N ALA A 169 -2.76 8.27 -16.54
CA ALA A 169 -3.33 8.75 -17.79
C ALA A 169 -2.53 9.95 -18.30
N ARG A 170 -2.33 10.03 -19.62
CA ARG A 170 -1.51 11.08 -20.24
C ARG A 170 -2.25 12.36 -20.60
N ASP A 171 -3.57 12.33 -20.55
CA ASP A 171 -4.45 13.48 -20.81
C ASP A 171 -5.85 13.18 -20.28
N GLY A 172 -6.75 14.15 -20.41
CA GLY A 172 -8.11 14.01 -19.94
C GLY A 172 -8.95 12.95 -20.66
N GLN A 173 -8.69 12.66 -21.94
CA GLN A 173 -9.41 11.61 -22.66
C GLN A 173 -8.99 10.23 -22.16
N ASP A 174 -7.68 9.99 -22.05
CA ASP A 174 -7.11 8.76 -21.49
C ASP A 174 -7.59 8.53 -20.05
N ALA A 175 -7.74 9.59 -19.26
CA ALA A 175 -8.30 9.52 -17.91
C ALA A 175 -9.74 8.99 -17.91
N LEU A 176 -10.60 9.54 -18.77
CA LEU A 176 -12.00 9.11 -18.87
C LEU A 176 -12.13 7.68 -19.40
N GLU A 177 -11.31 7.28 -20.37
CA GLU A 177 -11.24 5.89 -20.87
C GLU A 177 -10.77 4.93 -19.76
N CYS A 178 -9.78 5.34 -18.96
CA CYS A 178 -9.32 4.59 -17.80
C CYS A 178 -10.46 4.40 -16.79
N LEU A 179 -11.14 5.47 -16.37
CA LEU A 179 -12.25 5.41 -15.42
C LEU A 179 -13.39 4.48 -15.89
N LYS A 180 -13.71 4.47 -17.19
CA LYS A 180 -14.69 3.55 -17.77
C LYS A 180 -14.27 2.09 -17.67
N ARG A 181 -12.97 1.81 -17.82
CA ARG A 181 -12.42 0.44 -17.84
C ARG A 181 -12.22 -0.16 -16.45
N VAL A 182 -11.64 0.61 -15.52
CA VAL A 182 -11.23 0.13 -14.19
C VAL A 182 -12.17 0.56 -13.07
N GLY A 183 -13.17 1.38 -13.38
CA GLY A 183 -14.15 1.88 -12.43
C GLY A 183 -13.63 3.04 -11.61
N GLN A 184 -14.29 3.27 -10.48
CA GLN A 184 -14.09 4.44 -9.64
C GLN A 184 -12.82 4.33 -8.76
N PRO A 185 -11.81 5.23 -8.88
CA PRO A 185 -10.72 5.36 -7.91
C PRO A 185 -11.15 6.15 -6.68
N ASP A 186 -10.35 6.09 -5.62
CA ASP A 186 -10.59 6.87 -4.39
C ASP A 186 -10.22 8.34 -4.60
N VAL A 187 -9.14 8.60 -5.36
CA VAL A 187 -8.68 9.96 -5.69
C VAL A 187 -8.19 10.08 -7.13
N VAL A 188 -8.44 11.24 -7.74
CA VAL A 188 -7.86 11.68 -9.01
C VAL A 188 -6.97 12.89 -8.75
N LEU A 189 -5.70 12.78 -9.10
CA LEU A 189 -4.76 13.91 -9.18
C LEU A 189 -4.67 14.33 -10.64
N ILE A 190 -5.02 15.57 -10.95
CA ILE A 190 -5.11 16.04 -12.33
C ILE A 190 -4.39 17.36 -12.55
N ASP A 191 -3.50 17.42 -13.54
CA ASP A 191 -2.98 18.71 -14.01
C ASP A 191 -4.11 19.51 -14.69
N MET A 192 -4.18 20.78 -14.34
CA MET A 192 -5.11 21.74 -14.90
C MET A 192 -4.76 22.12 -16.34
N ILE A 193 -3.49 22.03 -16.73
CA ILE A 193 -3.03 22.29 -18.09
C ILE A 193 -2.61 20.98 -18.72
N LEU A 194 -3.41 20.48 -19.66
CA LEU A 194 -3.14 19.27 -20.42
C LEU A 194 -3.33 19.54 -21.92
N PRO A 195 -2.58 18.86 -22.81
CA PRO A 195 -2.77 18.94 -24.24
C PRO A 195 -4.07 18.22 -24.64
N ARG A 196 -4.80 18.82 -25.60
CA ARG A 196 -6.06 18.32 -26.19
C ARG A 196 -7.29 18.42 -25.29
N TYR A 197 -7.27 17.73 -24.14
CA TYR A 197 -8.41 17.68 -23.22
C TYR A 197 -7.97 18.15 -21.85
N ASP A 198 -8.32 19.39 -21.53
CA ASP A 198 -7.79 20.12 -20.38
C ASP A 198 -8.36 19.62 -19.04
N GLY A 199 -7.65 19.92 -17.95
CA GLY A 199 -8.05 19.53 -16.59
C GLY A 199 -9.47 19.97 -16.24
N PRO A 200 -9.87 21.24 -16.45
CA PRO A 200 -11.24 21.69 -16.20
C PRO A 200 -12.31 20.87 -16.90
N SER A 201 -12.14 20.57 -18.19
CA SER A 201 -13.13 19.77 -18.94
C SER A 201 -13.19 18.34 -18.47
N THR A 202 -12.05 17.77 -18.08
CA THR A 202 -11.97 16.42 -17.49
C THR A 202 -12.71 16.35 -16.16
N ILE A 203 -12.47 17.29 -15.26
CA ILE A 203 -13.15 17.36 -13.95
C ILE A 203 -14.66 17.47 -14.13
N ARG A 204 -15.13 18.33 -15.04
CA ARG A 204 -16.57 18.46 -15.36
C ARG A 204 -17.16 17.15 -15.86
N ALA A 205 -16.47 16.48 -16.80
CA ALA A 205 -16.90 15.18 -17.31
C ALA A 205 -16.96 14.11 -16.20
N ILE A 206 -15.98 14.12 -15.27
CA ILE A 206 -15.99 13.21 -14.13
C ILE A 206 -17.22 13.43 -13.25
N ARG A 207 -17.54 14.70 -12.93
CA ARG A 207 -18.66 15.08 -12.07
C ARG A 207 -20.04 14.92 -12.72
N GLN A 208 -20.11 14.87 -14.05
CA GLN A 208 -21.34 14.56 -14.78
C GLN A 208 -21.66 13.06 -14.80
N HIS A 209 -20.70 12.19 -14.46
CA HIS A 209 -20.89 10.75 -14.48
C HIS A 209 -21.37 10.24 -13.10
N PRO A 210 -22.56 9.59 -13.00
CA PRO A 210 -23.15 9.18 -11.73
C PRO A 210 -22.24 8.26 -10.89
N ASP A 211 -21.52 7.37 -11.56
CA ASP A 211 -20.67 6.35 -10.91
C ASP A 211 -19.38 6.92 -10.30
N TRP A 212 -19.03 8.17 -10.58
CA TRP A 212 -17.76 8.78 -10.14
C TRP A 212 -17.95 9.94 -9.16
N ASN A 213 -19.17 10.11 -8.66
CA ASN A 213 -19.52 11.22 -7.77
C ASN A 213 -18.78 11.22 -6.43
N ARG A 214 -18.26 10.07 -5.97
CA ARG A 214 -17.48 9.99 -4.72
C ARG A 214 -15.98 10.09 -4.91
N VAL A 215 -15.49 10.21 -6.15
CA VAL A 215 -14.06 10.36 -6.42
C VAL A 215 -13.58 11.68 -5.82
N LYS A 216 -12.55 11.65 -4.98
CA LYS A 216 -11.88 12.87 -4.54
C LYS A 216 -11.10 13.45 -5.71
N ILE A 217 -11.24 14.74 -5.99
CA ILE A 217 -10.54 15.42 -7.08
C ILE A 217 -9.55 16.40 -6.49
N CYS A 218 -8.27 16.18 -6.80
CA CYS A 218 -7.16 17.03 -6.44
C CYS A 218 -6.58 17.67 -7.70
N ALA A 219 -6.70 18.99 -7.82
CA ALA A 219 -6.18 19.75 -8.95
C ALA A 219 -4.71 20.13 -8.72
N MET A 220 -3.87 19.98 -9.74
CA MET A 220 -2.45 20.36 -9.74
C MET A 220 -2.24 21.47 -10.76
N THR A 221 -1.57 22.57 -10.41
CA THR A 221 -1.33 23.66 -11.36
C THR A 221 -0.12 24.52 -11.00
N GLY A 222 0.58 25.03 -12.01
CA GLY A 222 1.60 26.08 -11.83
C GLY A 222 1.02 27.51 -11.83
N HIS A 223 -0.29 27.68 -12.07
CA HIS A 223 -0.95 28.99 -12.16
C HIS A 223 -1.84 29.26 -10.95
N ASP A 224 -2.26 30.51 -10.81
CA ASP A 224 -3.23 30.89 -9.77
C ASP A 224 -4.62 30.30 -10.05
N ARG A 225 -5.31 29.92 -8.98
CA ARG A 225 -6.55 29.12 -9.02
C ARG A 225 -7.68 29.90 -9.71
N GLU A 226 -7.65 31.22 -9.56
CA GLU A 226 -8.57 32.20 -10.11
C GLU A 226 -8.65 32.10 -11.64
N ARG A 227 -7.56 31.69 -12.30
CA ARG A 227 -7.53 31.46 -13.75
C ARG A 227 -8.57 30.41 -14.19
N PHE A 228 -8.86 29.44 -13.34
CA PHE A 228 -9.74 28.31 -13.67
C PHE A 228 -11.15 28.47 -13.10
N GLN A 229 -11.40 29.49 -12.26
CA GLN A 229 -12.73 29.76 -11.69
C GLN A 229 -13.85 29.84 -12.75
N PRO A 230 -13.69 30.54 -13.89
CA PRO A 230 -14.78 30.63 -14.88
C PRO A 230 -15.20 29.26 -15.42
N SER A 231 -14.27 28.31 -15.46
CA SER A 231 -14.52 26.96 -15.97
C SER A 231 -15.04 25.99 -14.90
N LEU A 232 -14.77 26.24 -13.62
CA LEU A 232 -15.02 25.30 -12.52
C LEU A 232 -15.90 25.89 -11.40
N ALA A 233 -16.55 27.02 -11.65
CA ALA A 233 -17.26 27.82 -10.64
C ALA A 233 -18.21 27.02 -9.72
N MET A 234 -18.85 25.97 -10.24
CA MET A 234 -19.79 25.12 -9.48
C MET A 234 -19.32 23.67 -9.36
N THR A 235 -18.08 23.37 -9.74
CA THR A 235 -17.55 22.01 -9.78
C THR A 235 -16.67 21.77 -8.54
N PRO A 236 -17.07 20.86 -7.63
CA PRO A 236 -16.33 20.66 -6.38
C PRO A 236 -14.98 20.00 -6.62
N ILE A 237 -13.94 20.64 -6.07
CA ILE A 237 -12.55 20.17 -6.04
C ILE A 237 -12.16 20.08 -4.57
N ASP A 238 -11.68 18.91 -4.17
CA ASP A 238 -11.37 18.60 -2.77
C ASP A 238 -10.07 19.28 -2.33
N ARG A 239 -9.06 19.36 -3.22
CA ARG A 239 -7.78 20.01 -2.92
C ARG A 239 -7.12 20.63 -4.15
N TRP A 240 -6.35 21.69 -3.92
CA TRP A 240 -5.50 22.32 -4.92
C TRP A 240 -4.04 22.21 -4.49
N TYR A 241 -3.18 21.80 -5.43
CA TYR A 241 -1.74 21.72 -5.25
C TYR A 241 -1.04 22.63 -6.25
N ARG A 242 -0.09 23.43 -5.75
CA ARG A 242 0.75 24.31 -6.58
C ARG A 242 1.97 23.52 -7.05
N LYS A 243 2.27 23.54 -8.35
CA LYS A 243 3.52 22.99 -8.88
C LYS A 243 4.68 23.98 -8.59
N PRO A 244 5.89 23.51 -8.25
CA PRO A 244 6.28 22.10 -8.10
C PRO A 244 5.71 21.47 -6.82
N LEU A 245 5.30 20.20 -6.91
CA LEU A 245 4.69 19.47 -5.78
C LEU A 245 5.77 19.04 -4.79
N ASP A 246 5.53 19.28 -3.49
CA ASP A 246 6.29 18.64 -2.43
C ASP A 246 5.69 17.25 -2.12
N PRO A 247 6.41 16.15 -2.34
CA PRO A 247 5.87 14.81 -2.17
C PRO A 247 5.39 14.53 -0.73
N GLN A 248 6.15 14.93 0.29
CA GLN A 248 5.79 14.63 1.69
C GLN A 248 4.50 15.35 2.11
N SER A 249 4.40 16.64 1.79
CA SER A 249 3.17 17.41 2.03
C SER A 249 1.99 16.85 1.26
N LEU A 250 2.21 16.39 0.02
CA LEU A 250 1.18 15.75 -0.80
C LEU A 250 0.61 14.50 -0.12
N LEU A 251 1.43 13.58 0.41
CA LEU A 251 0.92 12.37 1.08
C LEU A 251 0.13 12.68 2.34
N GLN A 252 0.62 13.60 3.17
CA GLN A 252 -0.08 13.99 4.39
C GLN A 252 -1.44 14.59 4.05
N ASP A 253 -1.48 15.51 3.08
CA ASP A 253 -2.73 16.11 2.61
C ASP A 253 -3.68 15.08 1.99
N LEU A 254 -3.18 14.16 1.16
CA LEU A 254 -4.01 13.13 0.53
C LEU A 254 -4.66 12.22 1.58
N ASN A 255 -3.92 11.80 2.60
CA ASN A 255 -4.47 10.98 3.68
C ASN A 255 -5.59 11.70 4.43
N LEU A 256 -5.48 13.02 4.61
CA LEU A 256 -6.55 13.84 5.20
C LEU A 256 -7.78 13.94 4.28
N VAL A 257 -7.57 14.16 2.98
CA VAL A 257 -8.65 14.26 1.97
C VAL A 257 -9.41 12.94 1.85
N LEU A 258 -8.72 11.82 1.99
CA LEU A 258 -9.31 10.48 1.91
C LEU A 258 -10.01 10.04 3.20
N ALA A 259 -9.64 10.61 4.35
CA ALA A 259 -10.25 10.31 5.63
C ALA A 259 -11.56 11.08 5.90
N GLY A 260 -11.80 12.18 5.17
CA GLY A 260 -13.01 13.02 5.27
C GLY A 260 -14.03 12.77 4.17
#